data_AF-A0A1I5NKM6-F1
#
_entry.id   AF-A0A1I5NKM6-F1
#
_cell.length_a   1.000
_cell.length_b   1.000
_cell.length_c   1.000
_cell.angle_alpha   90.00
_cell.angle_beta   90.00
_cell.angle_gamma   90.00
#
_symmetry.space_group_name_H-M   'P 1'
#
loop_
_entity.id
_entity.type
_entity.pdbx_description
1 polymer ?
#
loop_
_entity_poly.entity_id
_entity_poly.type
_entity_poly.pdbx_seq_one_letter_code
_entity_poly.pdbx_strand_id
1 'polypeptide(L)'
;MSDASAIPLPVKHPTNDIARARRVRDESEIEQALAARMALHEHWCSEQKAMIPQAQEALVRLLKAALHGTGDGQSEICRDFLLGLRNGQEHLFNLSRLRRLEIEQWQDCMAVLQLHQYSLSPLHLAIQDGERIWQQLKLTSLPRARHADS
;
A
#
# COMPACT_ATOMS: atom_id res chain seq x y z
N MET A 1 -35.91 -66.90 38.64
CA MET A 1 -34.81 -66.20 39.34
C MET A 1 -33.99 -65.51 38.27
N SER A 2 -34.01 -64.17 38.28
CA SER A 2 -33.43 -63.28 37.29
C SER A 2 -31.92 -63.48 37.15
N ASP A 3 -31.39 -63.27 35.94
CA ASP A 3 -30.02 -62.82 35.81
C ASP A 3 -29.87 -61.75 34.71
N ALA A 4 -28.93 -60.86 34.96
CA ALA A 4 -29.08 -59.43 34.78
C ALA A 4 -28.93 -58.89 33.35
N SER A 5 -29.72 -57.86 33.08
CA SER A 5 -29.55 -56.90 31.98
C SER A 5 -28.12 -56.33 31.97
N ALA A 6 -27.28 -56.79 31.05
CA ALA A 6 -25.95 -56.22 30.84
C ALA A 6 -26.07 -54.79 30.31
N ILE A 7 -25.73 -53.80 31.14
CA ILE A 7 -25.65 -52.40 30.74
C ILE A 7 -24.36 -52.24 29.92
N PRO A 8 -24.42 -51.82 28.64
CA PRO A 8 -23.21 -51.60 27.85
C PRO A 8 -22.42 -50.44 28.45
N LEU A 9 -21.18 -50.69 28.87
CA LEU A 9 -20.28 -49.62 29.30
C LEU A 9 -19.88 -48.76 28.09
N PRO A 10 -19.80 -47.42 28.24
CA PRO A 10 -19.42 -46.54 27.15
C PRO A 10 -17.93 -46.74 26.83
N VAL A 11 -17.62 -47.50 25.78
CA VAL A 11 -16.25 -47.67 25.29
C VAL A 11 -15.83 -46.37 24.60
N LYS A 12 -14.99 -45.57 25.26
CA LYS A 12 -14.29 -44.45 24.61
C LYS A 12 -13.28 -45.02 23.62
N HIS A 13 -13.39 -44.67 22.34
CA HIS A 13 -12.43 -45.08 21.32
C HIS A 13 -11.22 -44.13 21.29
N PRO A 14 -10.06 -44.51 21.85
CA PRO A 14 -8.92 -43.61 22.04
C PRO A 14 -8.36 -43.03 20.74
N THR A 15 -8.50 -43.75 19.61
CA THR A 15 -8.11 -43.26 18.28
C THR A 15 -8.92 -42.04 17.85
N ASN A 16 -10.20 -41.96 18.24
CA ASN A 16 -11.06 -40.80 17.96
C ASN A 16 -10.66 -39.60 18.82
N ASP A 17 -10.31 -39.84 20.09
CA ASP A 17 -9.85 -38.80 21.02
C ASP A 17 -8.50 -38.21 20.60
N ILE A 18 -7.55 -39.03 20.13
CA ILE A 18 -6.25 -38.57 19.61
C ILE A 18 -6.42 -37.76 18.32
N ALA A 19 -7.27 -38.23 17.39
CA ALA A 19 -7.55 -37.50 16.15
C ALA A 19 -8.24 -36.15 16.43
N ARG A 20 -9.17 -36.13 17.40
CA ARG A 20 -9.82 -34.90 17.86
C ARG A 20 -8.82 -33.92 18.50
N ALA A 21 -7.95 -34.40 19.38
CA ALA A 21 -6.93 -33.57 20.01
C ALA A 21 -5.95 -32.96 18.99
N ARG A 22 -5.58 -33.71 17.95
CA ARG A 22 -4.76 -33.19 16.84
C ARG A 22 -5.48 -32.08 16.07
N ARG A 23 -6.74 -32.28 15.69
CA ARG A 23 -7.54 -31.26 14.99
C ARG A 23 -7.66 -29.97 15.80
N VAL A 24 -7.95 -30.09 17.10
CA VAL A 24 -8.02 -28.92 17.99
C VAL A 24 -6.69 -28.18 18.07
N ARG A 25 -5.56 -28.92 18.12
CA ARG A 25 -4.24 -28.29 18.10
C ARG A 25 -4.00 -27.57 16.77
N ASP A 26 -4.25 -28.23 15.64
CA ASP A 26 -4.05 -27.67 14.31
C ASP A 26 -4.96 -26.44 14.09
N GLU A 27 -6.21 -26.46 14.58
CA GLU A 27 -7.13 -25.30 14.61
C GLU A 27 -6.55 -24.16 15.46
N SER A 28 -6.05 -24.45 16.66
CA SER A 28 -5.44 -23.43 17.53
C SER A 28 -4.17 -22.81 16.93
N GLU A 29 -3.38 -23.59 16.20
CA GLU A 29 -2.19 -23.11 15.50
C GLU A 29 -2.58 -22.16 14.36
N ILE A 30 -3.64 -22.48 13.60
CA ILE A 30 -4.19 -21.61 12.56
C ILE A 30 -4.72 -20.31 13.16
N GLU A 31 -5.49 -20.38 14.25
CA GLU A 31 -6.03 -19.21 14.95
C GLU A 31 -4.91 -18.29 15.45
N GLN A 32 -3.86 -18.87 16.05
CA GLN A 32 -2.69 -18.11 16.50
C GLN A 32 -1.95 -17.44 15.33
N ALA A 33 -1.79 -18.12 14.20
CA ALA A 33 -1.14 -17.57 13.02
C ALA A 33 -1.94 -16.40 12.41
N LEU A 34 -3.27 -16.53 12.37
CA LEU A 34 -4.17 -15.46 11.94
C LEU A 34 -4.10 -14.25 12.88
N ALA A 35 -4.15 -14.49 14.20
CA ALA A 35 -4.03 -13.45 15.20
C ALA A 35 -2.69 -12.70 15.11
N ALA A 36 -1.58 -13.43 14.92
CA ALA A 36 -0.26 -12.82 14.75
C ALA A 36 -0.18 -11.94 13.49
N ARG A 37 -0.74 -12.39 12.36
CA ARG A 37 -0.82 -11.58 11.13
C ARG A 37 -1.68 -10.33 11.30
N MET A 38 -2.80 -10.44 12.01
CA MET A 38 -3.67 -9.31 12.31
C MET A 38 -2.96 -8.29 13.21
N ALA A 39 -2.25 -8.74 14.25
CA ALA A 39 -1.48 -7.86 15.14
C ALA A 39 -0.36 -7.12 14.38
N LEU A 40 0.35 -7.82 13.48
CA LEU A 40 1.35 -7.19 12.61
C LEU A 40 0.72 -6.14 11.70
N HIS A 41 -0.43 -6.44 11.10
CA HIS A 41 -1.14 -5.51 10.24
C HIS A 41 -1.66 -4.28 11.01
N GLU A 42 -2.21 -4.48 12.22
CA GLU A 42 -2.66 -3.40 13.09
C GLU A 42 -1.51 -2.49 13.50
N HIS A 43 -0.37 -3.07 13.88
CA HIS A 43 0.83 -2.32 14.19
C HIS A 43 1.29 -1.47 13.00
N TRP A 44 1.39 -2.08 11.82
CA TRP A 44 1.74 -1.37 10.59
C TRP A 44 0.75 -0.23 10.30
N CYS A 45 -0.57 -0.48 10.38
CA CYS A 45 -1.60 0.54 10.17
C CYS A 45 -1.48 1.71 11.15
N SER A 46 -1.15 1.44 12.42
CA SER A 46 -0.93 2.47 13.44
C SER A 46 0.29 3.34 13.10
N GLU A 47 1.41 2.73 12.71
CA GLU A 47 2.60 3.46 12.27
C GLU A 47 2.32 4.31 11.03
N GLN A 48 1.64 3.75 10.03
CA GLN A 48 1.26 4.48 8.82
C GLN A 48 0.37 5.69 9.13
N LYS A 49 -0.61 5.50 10.02
CA LYS A 49 -1.52 6.57 10.41
C LYS A 49 -0.81 7.75 11.05
N ALA A 50 0.24 7.49 11.84
CA ALA A 50 1.06 8.54 12.44
C ALA A 50 1.85 9.34 11.39
N MET A 51 2.19 8.74 10.25
CA MET A 51 2.97 9.37 9.17
C MET A 51 2.11 10.15 8.15
N ILE A 52 0.78 10.03 8.19
CA ILE A 52 -0.12 10.68 7.22
C ILE A 52 0.14 12.18 7.07
N PRO A 53 0.24 12.99 8.15
CA PRO A 53 0.41 14.44 8.00
C PRO A 53 1.70 14.79 7.25
N GLN A 54 2.81 14.14 7.60
CA GLN A 54 4.10 14.34 6.95
C GLN A 54 4.06 13.92 5.47
N ALA A 55 3.38 12.83 5.15
CA ALA A 55 3.24 12.36 3.77
C ALA A 55 2.34 13.28 2.92
N GLN A 56 1.32 13.91 3.52
CA GLN A 56 0.51 14.93 2.86
C GLN A 56 1.32 16.19 2.56
N GLU A 57 2.19 16.62 3.48
CA GLU A 57 3.10 17.74 3.21
C GLU A 57 4.11 17.41 2.11
N ALA A 58 4.66 16.19 2.11
CA ALA A 58 5.52 15.69 1.05
C ALA A 58 4.82 15.72 -0.31
N LEU A 59 3.56 15.30 -0.38
CA LEU A 59 2.75 15.36 -1.59
C LEU A 59 2.62 16.80 -2.10
N VAL A 60 2.36 17.76 -1.21
CA VAL A 60 2.27 19.18 -1.59
C VAL A 60 3.60 19.71 -2.12
N ARG A 61 4.73 19.39 -1.48
CA ARG A 61 6.07 19.77 -1.97
C ARG A 61 6.37 19.16 -3.34
N LEU A 62 6.06 17.88 -3.50
CA LEU A 62 6.30 17.15 -4.76
C LEU A 62 5.47 17.71 -5.91
N LEU A 63 4.21 18.08 -5.65
CA LEU A 63 3.35 18.75 -6.64
C LEU A 63 3.90 20.12 -7.03
N LYS A 64 4.38 20.91 -6.07
CA LYS A 64 5.03 22.19 -6.37
C LYS A 64 6.27 21.99 -7.23
N ALA A 65 7.11 21.01 -6.91
CA ALA A 65 8.32 20.69 -7.69
C ALA A 65 7.97 20.23 -9.11
N ALA A 66 6.95 19.39 -9.25
CA ALA A 66 6.50 18.87 -10.54
C ALA A 66 5.87 19.94 -11.45
N LEU A 67 5.21 20.95 -10.88
CA LEU A 67 4.55 22.03 -11.61
C LEU A 67 5.48 23.17 -12.02
N HIS A 68 6.34 23.65 -11.12
CA HIS A 68 7.07 24.90 -11.34
C HIS A 68 8.32 24.75 -12.21
N GLY A 69 8.88 23.54 -12.34
CA GLY A 69 10.00 23.28 -13.25
C GLY A 69 11.28 24.01 -12.86
N THR A 70 12.27 23.31 -12.30
CA THR A 70 13.57 23.89 -11.93
C THR A 70 14.59 23.91 -13.08
N GLY A 71 14.30 23.24 -14.20
CA GLY A 71 15.19 23.16 -15.38
C GLY A 71 16.34 22.15 -15.27
N ASP A 72 16.47 21.46 -14.13
CA ASP A 72 17.48 20.43 -13.84
C ASP A 72 17.04 19.00 -14.22
N GLY A 73 15.82 18.86 -14.74
CA GLY A 73 15.19 17.58 -15.09
C GLY A 73 14.61 16.79 -13.90
N GLN A 74 14.77 17.27 -12.66
CA GLN A 74 14.20 16.61 -11.47
C GLN A 74 12.68 16.80 -11.40
N SER A 75 12.19 18.01 -11.72
CA SER A 75 10.76 18.28 -11.84
C SER A 75 10.03 17.31 -12.78
N GLU A 76 10.66 16.88 -13.86
CA GLU A 76 10.10 15.91 -14.80
C GLU A 76 10.02 14.51 -14.16
N ILE A 77 11.05 14.11 -13.41
CA ILE A 77 11.05 12.83 -12.69
C ILE A 77 9.93 12.81 -11.65
N CYS A 78 9.79 13.87 -10.86
CA CYS A 78 8.71 14.02 -9.88
C CYS A 78 7.33 13.99 -10.53
N ARG A 79 7.18 14.63 -11.70
CA ARG A 79 5.93 14.63 -12.48
C ARG A 79 5.58 13.24 -12.99
N ASP A 80 6.52 12.57 -13.63
CA ASP A 80 6.31 11.22 -14.18
C ASP A 80 6.01 10.21 -13.08
N PHE A 81 6.66 10.36 -11.91
CA PHE A 81 6.37 9.57 -10.72
C PHE A 81 4.92 9.76 -10.26
N LEU A 82 4.46 11.00 -10.08
CA LEU A 82 3.09 11.31 -9.66
C LEU A 82 2.01 10.84 -10.66
N LEU A 83 2.30 10.98 -11.96
CA LEU A 83 1.40 10.52 -13.02
C LEU A 83 1.32 8.99 -13.06
N GLY A 84 2.46 8.30 -12.95
CA GLY A 84 2.50 6.84 -12.88
C GLY A 84 1.88 6.28 -11.61
N LEU A 85 2.00 6.98 -10.49
CA LEU A 85 1.35 6.59 -9.25
C LEU A 85 -0.19 6.70 -9.36
N ARG A 86 -0.72 7.70 -10.07
CA ARG A 86 -2.17 7.82 -10.32
C ARG A 86 -2.67 6.76 -11.30
N ASN A 87 -1.94 6.51 -12.38
CA ASN A 87 -2.32 5.51 -13.38
C ASN A 87 -1.09 4.95 -14.10
N GLY A 88 -0.55 3.85 -13.58
CA GLY A 88 0.63 3.20 -14.14
C GLY A 88 0.42 2.56 -15.51
N GLN A 89 -0.83 2.34 -15.94
CA GLN A 89 -1.12 1.81 -17.28
C GLN A 89 -1.01 2.90 -18.35
N GLU A 90 -1.44 4.12 -18.03
CA GLU A 90 -1.31 5.29 -18.94
C GLU A 90 0.07 5.93 -18.87
N HIS A 91 0.71 5.89 -17.71
CA HIS A 91 1.94 6.61 -17.44
C HIS A 91 2.98 5.68 -16.80
N LEU A 92 3.79 5.05 -17.64
CA LEU A 92 4.88 4.19 -17.16
C LEU A 92 5.97 5.03 -16.50
N PHE A 93 6.39 4.65 -15.29
CA PHE A 93 7.49 5.29 -14.58
C PHE A 93 8.69 4.36 -14.45
N ASN A 94 9.87 4.82 -14.87
CA ASN A 94 11.12 4.07 -14.69
C ASN A 94 11.71 4.37 -13.30
N LEU A 95 11.63 3.39 -12.40
CA LEU A 95 12.15 3.46 -11.02
C LEU A 95 13.64 3.87 -10.95
N SER A 96 14.44 3.53 -11.96
CA SER A 96 15.86 3.91 -12.00
C SER A 96 16.08 5.42 -12.05
N ARG A 97 15.07 6.21 -12.47
CA ARG A 97 15.13 7.68 -12.50
C ARG A 97 15.15 8.30 -11.11
N LEU A 98 14.64 7.61 -10.09
CA LEU A 98 14.67 8.09 -8.70
C LEU A 98 16.10 8.36 -8.20
N ARG A 99 17.11 7.67 -8.74
CA ARG A 99 18.53 7.86 -8.39
C ARG A 99 19.10 9.22 -8.80
N ARG A 100 18.37 10.00 -9.60
CA ARG A 100 18.78 11.33 -10.07
C ARG A 100 18.18 12.47 -9.24
N LEU A 101 17.31 12.14 -8.28
CA LEU A 101 16.68 13.12 -7.42
C LEU A 101 17.63 13.50 -6.28
N GLU A 102 17.58 14.77 -5.89
CA GLU A 102 18.11 15.23 -4.61
C GLU A 102 17.40 14.48 -3.46
N ILE A 103 18.11 14.36 -2.33
CA ILE A 103 17.69 13.51 -1.22
C ILE A 103 16.30 13.89 -0.70
N GLU A 104 15.97 15.18 -0.64
CA GLU A 104 14.67 15.67 -0.17
C GLU A 104 13.53 15.24 -1.10
N GLN A 105 13.75 15.33 -2.42
CA GLN A 105 12.73 14.94 -3.40
C GLN A 105 12.55 13.44 -3.46
N TRP A 106 13.64 12.68 -3.28
CA TRP A 106 13.57 11.23 -3.15
C TRP A 106 12.77 10.81 -1.91
N GLN A 107 13.02 11.45 -0.77
CA GLN A 107 12.27 11.21 0.47
C GLN A 107 10.78 11.54 0.31
N ASP A 108 10.47 12.67 -0.33
CA ASP A 108 9.09 13.04 -0.63
C ASP A 108 8.39 12.00 -1.53
N CYS A 109 9.07 11.46 -2.54
CA CYS A 109 8.54 10.36 -3.37
C CYS A 109 8.22 9.11 -2.52
N MET A 110 9.10 8.73 -1.60
CA MET A 110 8.89 7.55 -0.75
C MET A 110 7.73 7.75 0.22
N ALA A 111 7.62 8.92 0.85
CA ALA A 111 6.51 9.24 1.74
C ALA A 111 5.16 9.21 1.01
N VAL A 112 5.11 9.73 -0.23
CA VAL A 112 3.90 9.71 -1.07
C VAL A 112 3.54 8.29 -1.52
N LEU A 113 4.52 7.46 -1.89
CA LEU A 113 4.29 6.06 -2.25
C LEU A 113 3.70 5.28 -1.06
N GLN A 114 4.25 5.50 0.12
CA GLN A 114 3.79 4.90 1.37
C GLN A 114 2.37 5.35 1.71
N LEU A 115 2.06 6.64 1.56
CA LEU A 115 0.69 7.16 1.70
C LEU A 115 -0.28 6.53 0.69
N HIS A 116 0.14 6.36 -0.57
CA HIS A 116 -0.69 5.70 -1.60
C HIS A 116 -0.95 4.24 -1.27
N GLN A 117 0.03 3.52 -0.73
CA GLN A 117 -0.13 2.12 -0.33
C GLN A 117 -1.11 1.96 0.85
N TYR A 118 -1.11 2.91 1.78
CA TYR A 118 -2.00 2.89 2.95
C TYR A 118 -3.41 3.43 2.62
N SER A 119 -3.50 4.47 1.79
CA SER A 119 -4.78 5.12 1.47
C SER A 119 -5.60 4.28 0.50
N LEU A 120 -6.77 3.82 0.96
CA LEU A 120 -7.78 3.21 0.08
C LEU A 120 -8.41 4.21 -0.90
N SER A 121 -8.25 5.52 -0.64
CA SER A 121 -8.74 6.60 -1.48
C SER A 121 -7.67 7.09 -2.46
N PRO A 122 -8.04 7.41 -3.72
CA PRO A 122 -7.13 8.02 -4.68
C PRO A 122 -6.47 9.31 -4.15
N LEU A 123 -5.15 9.44 -4.31
CA LEU A 123 -4.38 10.58 -3.79
C LEU A 123 -4.89 11.95 -4.23
N HIS A 124 -5.44 12.07 -5.44
CA HIS A 124 -5.98 13.34 -5.94
C HIS A 124 -7.20 13.83 -5.16
N LEU A 125 -7.91 12.96 -4.44
CA LEU A 125 -9.02 13.36 -3.56
C LEU A 125 -8.54 13.90 -2.21
N ALA A 126 -7.29 13.63 -1.84
CA ALA A 126 -6.69 14.13 -0.61
C ALA A 126 -6.26 15.60 -0.70
N ILE A 127 -6.43 16.24 -1.87
CA ILE A 127 -5.98 17.60 -2.15
C ILE A 127 -7.12 18.41 -2.75
N GLN A 128 -7.27 19.64 -2.27
CA GLN A 128 -8.18 20.61 -2.88
C GLN A 128 -7.78 20.85 -4.34
N ASP A 129 -8.77 20.86 -5.24
CA ASP A 129 -8.57 20.96 -6.69
C ASP A 129 -7.69 19.86 -7.32
N GLY A 130 -7.55 18.70 -6.68
CA GLY A 130 -6.64 17.66 -7.13
C GLY A 130 -6.84 17.24 -8.59
N GLU A 131 -8.08 17.08 -9.07
CA GLU A 131 -8.29 16.72 -10.48
C GLU A 131 -7.72 17.80 -11.43
N ARG A 132 -7.96 19.09 -11.15
CA ARG A 132 -7.41 20.20 -11.94
C ARG A 132 -5.87 20.19 -11.92
N ILE A 133 -5.27 19.95 -10.76
CA ILE A 133 -3.81 19.87 -10.60
C ILE A 133 -3.24 18.73 -11.44
N TRP A 134 -3.86 17.54 -11.42
CA TRP A 134 -3.39 16.40 -12.20
C TRP A 134 -3.55 16.61 -13.70
N GLN A 135 -4.63 17.25 -14.15
CA GLN A 135 -4.75 17.65 -15.56
C GLN A 135 -3.64 18.62 -15.97
N GLN A 136 -3.29 19.57 -15.10
CA GLN A 136 -2.17 20.47 -15.35
C GLN A 136 -0.82 19.72 -15.43
N LEU A 137 -0.59 18.72 -14.59
CA LEU A 137 0.60 17.86 -14.69
C LEU A 137 0.64 17.12 -16.03
N LYS A 138 -0.49 16.54 -16.48
CA LYS A 138 -0.58 15.88 -17.78
C LYS A 138 -0.23 16.84 -18.92
N LEU A 139 -0.80 18.05 -18.93
CA LEU A 139 -0.50 19.06 -19.94
C LEU A 139 0.97 19.48 -19.94
N THR A 140 1.57 19.63 -18.75
CA THR A 140 2.99 19.99 -18.60
C THR A 140 3.94 18.84 -19.00
N SER A 141 3.49 17.59 -18.93
CA SER A 141 4.27 16.41 -19.33
C SER A 141 4.33 16.19 -20.84
N LEU A 142 3.44 16.83 -21.62
CA LEU A 142 3.47 16.72 -23.07
C LEU A 142 4.75 17.39 -23.59
N PRO A 143 5.47 16.73 -24.53
CA PRO A 143 6.62 17.36 -25.15
C PRO A 143 6.15 18.68 -25.78
N ARG A 144 6.80 19.79 -25.41
CA ARG A 144 6.59 21.07 -26.10
C ARG A 144 6.80 20.79 -27.58
N ALA A 145 5.75 20.98 -28.39
CA ALA A 145 5.85 20.89 -29.82
C ALA A 145 7.08 21.72 -30.22
N ARG A 146 8.11 21.05 -30.72
CA ARG A 146 9.27 21.74 -31.29
C ARG A 146 8.67 22.64 -32.35
N HIS A 147 8.79 23.95 -32.17
CA HIS A 147 8.47 24.91 -33.22
C HIS A 147 9.22 24.43 -34.47
N ALA A 148 8.44 23.92 -35.43
CA ALA A 148 8.92 23.53 -36.74
C ALA A 148 9.11 24.84 -37.52
N ASP A 149 10.18 25.55 -37.20
CA ASP A 149 10.70 26.64 -38.03
C ASP A 149 11.93 26.10 -38.75
N SER A 150 11.73 25.67 -40.00
CA SER A 150 12.71 25.63 -41.09
C SER A 150 11.97 25.57 -42.41
#